data_AF-A0A5J4W0M5-F1
#
_entry.id   AF-A0A5J4W0M5-F1
#
_cell.length_a   1.000
_cell.length_b   1.000
_cell.length_c   1.000
_cell.angle_alpha   90.00
_cell.angle_beta   90.00
_cell.angle_gamma   90.00
#
_symmetry.space_group_name_H-M   'P 1'
#
loop_
_entity.id
_entity.type
_entity.pdbx_description
1 polymer ?
#
loop_
_entity_poly.entity_id
_entity_poly.type
_entity_poly.pdbx_seq_one_letter_code
_entity_poly.pdbx_strand_id
1 'polypeptide(L)'
;MIYGKSGWLKGYENDKFEQQFFYFLPHEFKLLDFHQRLSFEVIYETFEDNFNIIDAHTPIGISSLIAVNRLYYFYNLLGPSFIIDTTCSSTLFSLNCTCQSIRSGESRSAFCDGQCKVFGASANGYVRSEGAGILLLKPLFDAERNGCRILALIRGTATCYDGKTEQQMTFLSGEQQVWLFDRVLCESNVFPSEVNYIQVHDTGTLVSDPVECKSIRRILNVGRQRGRPIVVGSVKSNVGHLEPAAGIVSLIKVAYALKHNLIPPTISAHTLYPRIVMKALNLKNVIQIQ
;
A
#
# COMPACT_ATOMS: atom_id res chain seq x y z
N MET A 1 17.97 -19.67 -0.01
CA MET A 1 17.16 -19.81 1.22
C MET A 1 17.31 -18.51 2.01
N ILE A 2 16.25 -17.72 2.16
CA ILE A 2 16.30 -16.45 2.91
C ILE A 2 15.19 -16.52 3.96
N TYR A 3 15.57 -16.69 5.22
CA TYR A 3 14.68 -16.56 6.38
C TYR A 3 14.73 -15.12 6.89
N GLY A 4 13.63 -14.66 7.48
CA GLY A 4 13.35 -13.30 7.96
C GLY A 4 14.56 -12.49 8.40
N LYS A 5 15.13 -11.74 7.45
CA LYS A 5 15.99 -10.58 7.69
C LYS A 5 15.26 -9.37 7.10
N SER A 6 15.44 -8.21 7.72
CA SER A 6 14.78 -6.97 7.29
C SER A 6 15.14 -6.62 5.85
N GLY A 7 14.15 -6.19 5.08
CA GLY A 7 14.31 -5.72 3.71
C GLY A 7 14.86 -4.29 3.70
N TRP A 8 16.04 -4.09 3.13
CA TRP A 8 16.69 -2.78 2.97
C TRP A 8 16.93 -2.53 1.49
N LEU A 9 16.82 -1.28 1.06
CA LEU A 9 17.17 -0.89 -0.31
C LEU A 9 18.68 -1.04 -0.51
N LYS A 10 19.09 -1.70 -1.59
CA LYS A 10 20.51 -1.95 -1.91
C LYS A 10 21.01 -0.98 -2.96
N GLY A 11 22.21 -0.46 -2.76
CA GLY A 11 22.88 0.43 -3.71
C GLY A 11 22.53 1.92 -3.56
N TYR A 12 21.56 2.26 -2.73
CA TYR A 12 21.17 3.63 -2.39
C TYR A 12 22.06 4.23 -1.28
N GLU A 13 23.34 4.34 -1.57
CA GLU A 13 24.26 5.21 -0.84
C GLU A 13 24.25 6.60 -1.51
N ASN A 14 24.54 7.67 -0.76
CA ASN A 14 24.09 9.05 -1.01
C ASN A 14 24.37 9.67 -2.40
N ASP A 15 25.27 9.09 -3.19
CA ASP A 15 25.93 9.72 -4.34
C ASP A 15 25.45 9.21 -5.71
N LYS A 16 24.37 8.41 -5.76
CA LYS A 16 23.88 7.76 -7.02
C LYS A 16 22.64 8.37 -7.69
N PHE A 17 21.98 9.33 -7.06
CA PHE A 17 20.85 10.04 -7.66
C PHE A 17 21.37 11.00 -8.76
N GLU A 18 20.83 10.95 -9.98
CA GLU A 18 21.27 11.82 -11.07
C GLU A 18 20.81 13.28 -10.87
N GLN A 19 21.62 14.02 -10.11
CA GLN A 19 21.36 15.39 -9.68
C GLN A 19 20.97 16.35 -10.81
N GLN A 20 21.59 16.21 -11.98
CA GLN A 20 21.36 17.05 -13.16
C GLN A 20 20.05 16.69 -13.89
N PHE A 21 19.63 15.42 -13.80
CA PHE A 21 18.44 14.93 -14.49
C PHE A 21 17.16 15.60 -13.96
N PHE A 22 17.05 15.70 -12.63
CA PHE A 22 15.93 16.34 -11.94
C PHE A 22 16.11 17.85 -11.74
N TYR A 23 17.06 18.47 -12.47
CA TYR A 23 17.33 19.91 -12.48
C TYR A 23 17.70 20.56 -11.13
N PHE A 24 18.00 19.78 -10.09
CA PHE A 24 18.42 20.33 -8.80
C PHE A 24 19.77 21.00 -8.88
N LEU A 25 19.89 22.19 -8.29
CA LEU A 25 21.18 22.85 -8.12
C LEU A 25 22.05 22.07 -7.11
N PRO A 26 23.40 22.05 -7.25
CA PRO A 26 24.29 21.26 -6.38
C PRO A 26 24.24 21.58 -4.88
N HIS A 27 23.56 22.66 -4.49
CA HIS A 27 23.30 23.01 -3.10
C HIS A 27 21.89 22.57 -2.63
N GLU A 28 20.87 22.60 -3.49
CA GLU A 28 19.54 22.05 -3.18
C GLU A 28 19.60 20.55 -2.94
N PHE A 29 20.29 19.81 -3.82
CA PHE A 29 20.39 18.35 -3.72
C PHE A 29 20.94 17.89 -2.37
N LYS A 30 21.89 18.64 -1.80
CA LYS A 30 22.48 18.38 -0.48
C LYS A 30 21.52 18.65 0.68
N LEU A 31 20.46 19.43 0.45
CA LEU A 31 19.38 19.69 1.41
C LEU A 31 18.23 18.70 1.29
N LEU A 32 18.02 18.07 0.12
CA LEU A 32 17.04 16.99 -0.04
C LEU A 32 17.43 15.79 0.84
N ASP A 33 16.52 15.37 1.71
CA ASP A 33 16.65 14.09 2.38
C ASP A 33 16.46 12.90 1.41
N PHE A 34 16.98 11.73 1.77
CA PHE A 34 16.98 10.53 0.91
C PHE A 34 15.55 10.01 0.57
N HIS A 35 14.51 10.30 1.38
CA HIS A 35 13.12 10.01 1.00
C HIS A 35 12.70 10.82 -0.22
N GLN A 36 12.91 12.14 -0.19
CA GLN A 36 12.52 13.03 -1.29
C GLN A 36 13.15 12.55 -2.59
N ARG A 37 14.47 12.28 -2.58
CA ARG A 37 15.22 11.70 -3.71
C ARG A 37 14.57 10.41 -4.22
N LEU A 38 14.27 9.46 -3.33
CA LEU A 38 13.65 8.18 -3.70
C LEU A 38 12.23 8.34 -4.29
N SER A 39 11.43 9.33 -3.88
CA SER A 39 10.12 9.59 -4.50
C SER A 39 10.29 10.18 -5.91
N PHE A 40 11.31 11.02 -6.16
CA PHE A 40 11.58 11.52 -7.51
C PHE A 40 12.03 10.39 -8.46
N GLU A 41 12.91 9.48 -8.03
CA GLU A 41 13.31 8.32 -8.86
C GLU A 41 12.15 7.38 -9.19
N VAL A 42 11.38 6.92 -8.18
CA VAL A 42 10.30 5.94 -8.42
C VAL A 42 9.14 6.54 -9.23
N ILE A 43 8.95 7.87 -9.18
CA ILE A 43 7.99 8.55 -10.07
C ILE A 43 8.58 8.75 -11.45
N TYR A 44 9.88 9.02 -11.61
CA TYR A 44 10.51 9.06 -12.92
C TYR A 44 10.45 7.73 -13.67
N GLU A 45 10.67 6.59 -12.98
CA GLU A 45 10.42 5.25 -13.54
C GLU A 45 8.95 5.03 -13.97
N THR A 46 8.03 5.88 -13.51
CA THR A 46 6.61 5.89 -13.88
C THR A 46 6.30 6.89 -15.02
N PHE A 47 7.24 7.78 -15.41
CA PHE A 47 7.00 8.99 -16.21
C PHE A 47 8.08 9.36 -17.25
N GLU A 48 8.78 8.41 -17.88
CA GLU A 48 9.66 8.72 -19.01
C GLU A 48 8.90 9.24 -20.26
N ASP A 49 8.56 10.53 -20.28
CA ASP A 49 8.36 11.36 -21.49
C ASP A 49 8.26 12.89 -21.15
N ASN A 50 9.32 13.66 -21.48
CA ASN A 50 9.36 15.13 -21.75
C ASN A 50 9.46 16.24 -20.63
N PHE A 51 10.69 16.80 -20.50
CA PHE A 51 11.10 18.24 -20.41
C PHE A 51 10.78 19.26 -19.26
N ASN A 52 11.84 19.64 -18.52
CA ASN A 52 12.36 21.02 -18.19
C ASN A 52 11.65 22.10 -17.28
N ILE A 53 12.50 22.81 -16.49
CA ILE A 53 12.40 24.17 -15.83
C ILE A 53 12.11 24.20 -14.27
N ILE A 54 12.54 25.30 -13.60
CA ILE A 54 13.17 25.46 -12.24
C ILE A 54 12.74 26.85 -11.63
N ASP A 55 12.70 27.23 -10.34
CA ASP A 55 12.62 26.67 -8.95
C ASP A 55 12.31 27.88 -7.99
N ALA A 56 11.97 27.67 -6.70
CA ALA A 56 12.10 28.71 -5.64
C ALA A 56 12.35 28.22 -4.18
N HIS A 57 13.58 28.43 -3.67
CA HIS A 57 13.96 28.73 -2.26
C HIS A 57 14.24 27.60 -1.22
N THR A 58 14.85 28.02 -0.10
CA THR A 58 15.62 27.21 0.86
C THR A 58 14.86 26.44 1.96
N PRO A 59 13.66 26.83 2.47
CA PRO A 59 12.96 26.12 3.57
C PRO A 59 12.45 24.69 3.27
N ILE A 60 12.96 24.07 2.21
CA ILE A 60 12.20 23.19 1.33
C ILE A 60 12.70 21.74 1.36
N GLY A 61 14.01 21.50 1.49
CA GLY A 61 14.60 20.15 1.44
C GLY A 61 14.28 19.19 2.61
N ILE A 62 13.62 19.67 3.68
CA ILE A 62 13.36 18.88 4.91
C ILE A 62 11.88 18.62 5.23
N SER A 63 10.96 19.15 4.42
CA SER A 63 9.52 18.95 4.62
C SER A 63 8.97 17.99 3.59
N SER A 64 8.40 16.86 4.02
CA SER A 64 7.82 15.87 3.12
C SER A 64 6.76 16.48 2.19
N LEU A 65 6.01 17.49 2.64
CA LEU A 65 4.97 18.16 1.85
C LEU A 65 5.54 18.86 0.61
N ILE A 66 6.80 19.30 0.67
CA ILE A 66 7.49 19.86 -0.50
C ILE A 66 7.72 18.80 -1.57
N ALA A 67 7.96 17.53 -1.23
CA ALA A 67 8.15 16.49 -2.24
C ALA A 67 6.89 16.35 -3.10
N VAL A 68 5.72 16.23 -2.47
CA VAL A 68 4.43 16.17 -3.17
C VAL A 68 4.18 17.46 -3.96
N ASN A 69 4.44 18.64 -3.39
CA ASN A 69 4.27 19.90 -4.12
C ASN A 69 5.23 20.07 -5.31
N ARG A 70 6.49 19.63 -5.21
CA ARG A 70 7.45 19.64 -6.33
C ARG A 70 7.04 18.64 -7.42
N LEU A 71 6.42 17.52 -7.07
CA LEU A 71 5.85 16.57 -8.02
C LEU A 71 4.61 17.16 -8.73
N TYR A 72 3.70 17.81 -8.00
CA TYR A 72 2.56 18.51 -8.58
C TYR A 72 3.00 19.67 -9.49
N TYR A 73 4.06 20.40 -9.13
CA TYR A 73 4.67 21.42 -9.98
C TYR A 73 5.28 20.82 -11.25
N PHE A 74 6.18 19.83 -11.11
CA PHE A 74 6.92 19.23 -12.23
C PHE A 74 6.01 18.55 -13.26
N TYR A 75 4.95 17.86 -12.82
CA TYR A 75 3.96 17.24 -13.70
C TYR A 75 2.75 18.13 -14.01
N ASN A 76 2.79 19.43 -13.68
CA ASN A 76 1.74 20.42 -13.91
C ASN A 76 0.32 19.93 -13.50
N LEU A 77 0.22 19.36 -12.30
CA LEU A 77 -1.00 18.77 -11.76
C LEU A 77 -1.85 19.83 -11.07
N LEU A 78 -3.09 19.97 -11.52
CA LEU A 78 -4.03 21.00 -11.04
C LEU A 78 -5.01 20.47 -9.95
N GLY A 79 -4.70 19.33 -9.34
CA GLY A 79 -5.50 18.71 -8.27
C GLY A 79 -5.00 19.04 -6.85
N PRO A 80 -5.65 18.50 -5.80
CA PRO A 80 -5.23 18.71 -4.42
C PRO A 80 -3.90 18.02 -4.08
N SER A 81 -2.95 18.77 -3.49
CA SER A 81 -1.70 18.25 -2.97
C SER A 81 -1.70 18.30 -1.43
N PHE A 82 -1.45 17.15 -0.79
CA PHE A 82 -1.39 17.01 0.66
C PHE A 82 -0.56 15.79 1.07
N ILE A 83 -0.20 15.71 2.36
CA ILE A 83 0.35 14.50 2.98
C ILE A 83 -0.60 13.98 4.06
N ILE A 84 -0.65 12.65 4.16
CA ILE A 84 -1.46 11.89 5.08
C ILE A 84 -0.52 11.00 5.90
N ASP A 85 -0.59 11.09 7.22
CA ASP A 85 -0.03 10.09 8.12
C ASP A 85 -1.15 9.44 8.94
N THR A 86 -1.45 8.18 8.62
CA THR A 86 -2.26 7.26 9.43
C THR A 86 -1.46 6.00 9.75
N THR A 87 -0.14 6.16 9.96
CA THR A 87 0.87 5.16 10.28
C THR A 87 0.94 4.01 9.25
N CYS A 88 0.70 2.76 9.66
CA CYS A 88 0.78 1.59 8.79
C CYS A 88 -0.35 1.49 7.74
N SER A 89 -1.25 2.47 7.71
CA SER A 89 -2.36 2.57 6.75
C SER A 89 -2.24 3.75 5.77
N SER A 90 -1.23 4.62 5.91
CA SER A 90 -1.17 5.92 5.22
C SER A 90 -1.46 5.84 3.72
N THR A 91 -0.76 4.99 2.95
CA THR A 91 -1.02 4.93 1.50
C THR A 91 -2.40 4.35 1.14
N LEU A 92 -3.03 3.52 1.99
CA LEU A 92 -4.41 3.08 1.75
C LEU A 92 -5.44 4.18 2.08
N PHE A 93 -5.15 5.02 3.08
CA PHE A 93 -5.94 6.21 3.37
C PHE A 93 -5.78 7.27 2.25
N SER A 94 -4.55 7.51 1.78
CA SER A 94 -4.27 8.32 0.59
C SER A 94 -5.02 7.80 -0.63
N LEU A 95 -4.95 6.49 -0.92
CA LEU A 95 -5.69 5.87 -2.02
C LEU A 95 -7.20 6.15 -1.93
N ASN A 96 -7.79 6.04 -0.74
CA ASN A 96 -9.20 6.33 -0.50
C ASN A 96 -9.52 7.82 -0.77
N CYS A 97 -8.71 8.75 -0.24
CA CYS A 97 -8.85 10.18 -0.52
C CYS A 97 -8.73 10.49 -2.02
N THR A 98 -7.75 9.91 -2.71
CA THR A 98 -7.57 10.05 -4.17
C THR A 98 -8.77 9.48 -4.93
N CYS A 99 -9.31 8.33 -4.53
CA CYS A 99 -10.51 7.76 -5.14
C CYS A 99 -11.74 8.65 -4.95
N GLN A 100 -11.92 9.29 -3.78
CA GLN A 100 -13.01 10.26 -3.59
C GLN A 100 -12.80 11.54 -4.41
N SER A 101 -11.59 12.10 -4.47
CA SER A 101 -11.26 13.29 -5.29
C SER A 101 -11.45 13.04 -6.80
N ILE A 102 -11.15 11.82 -7.27
CA ILE A 102 -11.42 11.42 -8.66
C ILE A 102 -12.93 11.23 -8.89
N ARG A 103 -13.67 10.65 -7.92
CA ARG A 103 -15.13 10.46 -8.03
C ARG A 103 -15.95 11.76 -7.92
N SER A 104 -15.46 12.77 -7.19
CA SER A 104 -16.09 14.09 -7.10
C SER A 104 -15.84 14.97 -8.34
N GLY A 105 -14.88 14.58 -9.20
CA GLY A 105 -14.44 15.37 -10.35
C GLY A 105 -13.44 16.48 -10.02
N GLU A 106 -13.01 16.58 -8.76
CA GLU A 106 -11.95 17.48 -8.30
C GLU A 106 -10.58 17.12 -8.91
N SER A 107 -10.31 15.83 -9.08
CA SER A 107 -9.10 15.30 -9.75
C SER A 107 -9.45 14.51 -11.01
N ARG A 108 -8.79 14.80 -12.14
CA ARG A 108 -8.89 13.94 -13.35
C ARG A 108 -7.85 12.82 -13.40
N SER A 109 -6.74 13.00 -12.70
CA SER A 109 -5.67 12.02 -12.52
C SER A 109 -4.86 12.43 -11.30
N ALA A 110 -4.38 11.47 -10.53
CA ALA A 110 -3.64 11.74 -9.30
C ALA A 110 -2.77 10.55 -8.89
N PHE A 111 -1.88 10.80 -7.93
CA PHE A 111 -0.90 9.86 -7.41
C PHE A 111 -1.09 9.62 -5.93
N CYS A 112 -0.73 8.42 -5.48
CA CYS A 112 -0.46 8.13 -4.08
C CYS A 112 0.90 7.45 -3.97
N ASP A 113 1.75 7.93 -3.06
CA ASP A 113 3.04 7.33 -2.73
C ASP A 113 3.06 6.76 -1.30
N GLY A 114 4.20 6.20 -0.92
CA GLY A 114 4.46 5.70 0.43
C GLY A 114 5.95 5.42 0.59
N GLN A 115 6.52 5.77 1.74
CA GLN A 115 7.97 5.83 1.97
C GLN A 115 8.33 5.40 3.41
N CYS A 116 9.39 4.61 3.61
CA CYS A 116 9.78 4.11 4.94
C CYS A 116 11.30 3.89 5.09
N LYS A 117 11.91 4.39 6.19
CA LYS A 117 13.32 4.18 6.61
C LYS A 117 13.55 4.42 8.12
N VAL A 118 13.91 3.43 8.95
CA VAL A 118 14.57 3.65 10.27
C VAL A 118 15.29 2.39 10.85
N PHE A 119 16.54 2.56 11.36
CA PHE A 119 17.21 1.71 12.38
C PHE A 119 17.31 2.51 13.71
N GLY A 120 17.41 1.97 14.94
CA GLY A 120 17.58 0.61 15.49
C GLY A 120 17.84 0.73 17.01
N ALA A 121 18.11 -0.32 17.80
CA ALA A 121 18.17 -1.75 17.53
C ALA A 121 18.03 -2.59 18.83
N SER A 122 16.85 -3.17 19.11
CA SER A 122 16.62 -4.11 20.24
C SER A 122 15.27 -4.87 20.18
N ALA A 123 14.71 -5.08 18.97
CA ALA A 123 13.29 -5.42 18.79
C ALA A 123 12.95 -6.93 18.86
N ASN A 124 11.76 -7.23 19.39
CA ASN A 124 11.14 -8.57 19.47
C ASN A 124 9.67 -8.58 18.95
N GLY A 125 9.36 -7.71 17.97
CA GLY A 125 8.06 -7.60 17.30
C GLY A 125 8.14 -7.97 15.81
N TYR A 126 7.33 -7.31 14.97
CA TYR A 126 7.42 -7.47 13.51
C TYR A 126 8.76 -6.92 12.97
N VAL A 127 9.22 -7.47 11.84
CA VAL A 127 10.46 -7.03 11.19
C VAL A 127 10.19 -5.82 10.30
N ARG A 128 10.74 -4.66 10.66
CA ARG A 128 10.68 -3.42 9.86
C ARG A 128 11.47 -3.56 8.56
N SER A 129 11.09 -2.81 7.54
CA SER A 129 11.74 -2.81 6.22
C SER A 129 11.53 -1.50 5.48
N GLU A 130 12.34 -1.25 4.46
CA GLU A 130 12.29 -0.05 3.62
C GLU A 130 11.64 -0.31 2.27
N GLY A 131 11.25 0.77 1.60
CA GLY A 131 10.83 0.77 0.22
C GLY A 131 9.91 1.95 -0.11
N ALA A 132 9.73 2.17 -1.40
CA ALA A 132 8.81 3.15 -1.95
C ALA A 132 8.00 2.52 -3.10
N GLY A 133 6.93 3.19 -3.50
CA GLY A 133 6.08 2.79 -4.62
C GLY A 133 5.02 3.84 -4.90
N ILE A 134 4.59 3.94 -6.16
CA ILE A 134 3.57 4.89 -6.63
C ILE A 134 2.54 4.15 -7.48
N LEU A 135 1.30 4.66 -7.49
CA LEU A 135 0.29 4.32 -8.48
C LEU A 135 -0.22 5.59 -9.17
N LEU A 136 -0.29 5.55 -10.51
CA LEU A 136 -1.05 6.49 -11.33
C LEU A 136 -2.53 6.05 -11.34
N LEU A 137 -3.43 6.92 -10.90
CA LEU A 137 -4.88 6.70 -10.95
C LEU A 137 -5.55 7.64 -11.96
N LYS A 138 -6.51 7.09 -12.71
CA LYS A 138 -7.39 7.78 -13.67
C LYS A 138 -8.80 7.18 -13.60
N PRO A 139 -9.87 7.92 -13.95
CA PRO A 139 -11.17 7.32 -14.26
C PRO A 139 -11.03 6.21 -15.32
N LEU A 140 -11.79 5.11 -15.18
CA LEU A 140 -11.74 3.99 -16.12
C LEU A 140 -12.02 4.45 -17.56
N PHE A 141 -13.06 5.27 -17.75
CA PHE A 141 -13.41 5.84 -19.05
C PHE A 141 -12.26 6.65 -19.69
N ASP A 142 -11.54 7.47 -18.90
CA ASP A 142 -10.40 8.23 -19.43
C ASP A 142 -9.16 7.34 -19.64
N ALA A 143 -9.01 6.24 -18.89
CA ALA A 143 -7.96 5.26 -19.19
C ALA A 143 -8.25 4.53 -20.52
N GLU A 144 -9.48 4.05 -20.72
CA GLU A 144 -9.93 3.37 -21.95
C GLU A 144 -9.85 4.31 -23.16
N ARG A 145 -10.43 5.52 -23.06
CA ARG A 145 -10.45 6.52 -24.14
C ARG A 145 -9.05 6.93 -24.61
N ASN A 146 -8.09 7.01 -23.69
CA ASN A 146 -6.71 7.40 -23.99
C ASN A 146 -5.79 6.18 -24.22
N GLY A 147 -6.34 4.98 -24.43
CA GLY A 147 -5.55 3.77 -24.71
C GLY A 147 -4.56 3.36 -23.60
N CYS A 148 -4.78 3.82 -22.37
CA CYS A 148 -3.86 3.60 -21.25
C CYS A 148 -3.84 2.12 -20.84
N ARG A 149 -2.66 1.62 -20.48
CA ARG A 149 -2.50 0.26 -19.96
C ARG A 149 -3.11 0.15 -18.55
N ILE A 150 -4.33 -0.38 -18.47
CA ILE A 150 -5.00 -0.70 -17.20
C ILE A 150 -4.33 -1.94 -16.57
N LEU A 151 -3.85 -1.82 -15.33
CA LEU A 151 -3.24 -2.93 -14.57
C LEU A 151 -4.24 -3.63 -13.64
N ALA A 152 -5.16 -2.87 -13.06
CA ALA A 152 -6.25 -3.33 -12.20
C ALA A 152 -7.34 -2.24 -12.14
N LEU A 153 -8.55 -2.60 -11.68
CA LEU A 153 -9.64 -1.66 -11.42
C LEU A 153 -9.92 -1.59 -9.91
N ILE A 154 -9.78 -0.39 -9.33
CA ILE A 154 -10.23 -0.13 -7.97
C ILE A 154 -11.74 0.01 -8.00
N ARG A 155 -12.45 -1.00 -7.51
CA ARG A 155 -13.93 -1.02 -7.49
C ARG A 155 -14.52 -0.20 -6.34
N GLY A 156 -13.85 -0.15 -5.18
CA GLY A 156 -14.25 0.64 -4.02
C GLY A 156 -13.18 0.68 -2.94
N THR A 157 -13.23 1.68 -2.08
CA THR A 157 -12.32 1.96 -0.96
C THR A 157 -13.12 2.41 0.25
N ALA A 158 -12.61 2.15 1.46
CA ALA A 158 -13.19 2.69 2.68
C ALA A 158 -12.11 2.86 3.76
N THR A 159 -12.43 3.67 4.77
CA THR A 159 -11.57 3.94 5.93
C THR A 159 -12.45 4.00 7.19
N CYS A 160 -11.97 3.42 8.28
CA CYS A 160 -12.60 3.51 9.61
C CYS A 160 -11.55 3.91 10.65
N TYR A 161 -12.01 4.19 11.88
CA TYR A 161 -11.16 4.25 13.06
C TYR A 161 -11.78 3.34 14.13
N ASP A 162 -10.95 2.54 14.80
CA ASP A 162 -11.45 1.47 15.69
C ASP A 162 -12.14 1.99 16.96
N GLY A 163 -12.00 3.28 17.25
CA GLY A 163 -12.65 3.98 18.35
C GLY A 163 -12.01 3.66 19.70
N LYS A 164 -12.82 3.57 20.75
CA LYS A 164 -12.37 3.09 22.06
C LYS A 164 -12.55 1.56 22.11
N THR A 165 -11.44 0.82 22.05
CA THR A 165 -11.43 -0.60 22.37
C THR A 165 -11.39 -0.83 23.87
N GLU A 166 -11.77 -2.03 24.32
CA GLU A 166 -11.92 -2.36 25.75
C GLU A 166 -10.60 -2.44 26.52
N GLN A 167 -9.47 -2.58 25.82
CA GLN A 167 -8.21 -3.05 26.40
C GLN A 167 -7.11 -1.99 26.29
N GLN A 168 -6.65 -1.64 25.08
CA GLN A 168 -5.62 -0.61 24.85
C GLN A 168 -5.80 0.03 23.46
N MET A 169 -5.37 1.29 23.31
CA MET A 169 -5.45 2.08 22.06
C MET A 169 -4.90 1.38 20.80
N THR A 170 -3.98 0.43 20.97
CA THR A 170 -3.31 -0.32 19.90
C THR A 170 -3.99 -1.66 19.53
N PHE A 171 -5.08 -2.04 20.21
CA PHE A 171 -5.83 -3.26 19.89
C PHE A 171 -6.81 -3.02 18.73
N LEU A 172 -6.98 -4.03 17.88
CA LEU A 172 -7.87 -3.99 16.72
C LEU A 172 -9.31 -4.37 17.08
N SER A 173 -10.28 -3.68 16.49
CA SER A 173 -11.71 -3.91 16.68
C SER A 173 -12.29 -4.77 15.55
N GLY A 174 -12.65 -6.02 15.89
CA GLY A 174 -13.24 -6.95 14.92
C GLY A 174 -14.58 -6.48 14.34
N GLU A 175 -15.38 -5.73 15.11
CA GLU A 175 -16.62 -5.13 14.60
C GLU A 175 -16.36 -4.04 13.57
N GLN A 176 -15.34 -3.20 13.79
CA GLN A 176 -14.98 -2.13 12.86
C GLN A 176 -14.32 -2.68 11.59
N GLN A 177 -13.53 -3.75 11.68
CA GLN A 177 -13.07 -4.49 10.49
C GLN A 177 -14.23 -5.09 9.70
N VAL A 178 -15.23 -5.69 10.36
CA VAL A 178 -16.44 -6.22 9.68
C VAL A 178 -17.24 -5.10 9.01
N TRP A 179 -17.39 -3.95 9.67
CA TRP A 179 -17.99 -2.74 9.10
C TRP A 179 -17.20 -2.22 7.90
N LEU A 180 -15.87 -2.19 7.99
CA LEU A 180 -15.00 -1.76 6.89
C LEU A 180 -15.15 -2.65 5.66
N PHE A 181 -15.17 -3.97 5.84
CA PHE A 181 -15.44 -4.91 4.75
C PHE A 181 -16.85 -4.71 4.16
N ASP A 182 -17.88 -4.54 4.99
CA ASP A 182 -19.25 -4.22 4.56
C ASP A 182 -19.30 -2.94 3.70
N ARG A 183 -18.64 -1.86 4.12
CA ARG A 183 -18.56 -0.61 3.36
C ARG A 183 -17.87 -0.80 1.99
N VAL A 184 -16.73 -1.51 1.94
CA VAL A 184 -16.02 -1.76 0.67
C VAL A 184 -16.86 -2.62 -0.27
N LEU A 185 -17.56 -3.65 0.22
CA LEU A 185 -18.45 -4.50 -0.58
C LEU A 185 -19.65 -3.71 -1.13
N CYS A 186 -20.24 -2.85 -0.31
CA CYS A 186 -21.30 -1.92 -0.73
C CYS A 186 -20.82 -0.94 -1.81
N GLU A 187 -19.69 -0.24 -1.59
CA GLU A 187 -19.17 0.74 -2.56
C GLU A 187 -18.73 0.09 -3.87
N SER A 188 -18.12 -1.10 -3.80
CA SER A 188 -17.65 -1.83 -4.98
C SER A 188 -18.75 -2.53 -5.78
N ASN A 189 -19.95 -2.69 -5.21
CA ASN A 189 -21.02 -3.55 -5.73
C ASN A 189 -20.50 -4.97 -6.05
N VAL A 190 -19.94 -5.64 -5.04
CA VAL A 190 -19.39 -7.01 -5.11
C VAL A 190 -19.97 -7.84 -3.98
N PHE A 191 -20.45 -9.05 -4.28
CA PHE A 191 -21.01 -9.93 -3.26
C PHE A 191 -19.90 -10.55 -2.39
N PRO A 192 -20.14 -10.78 -1.08
CA PRO A 192 -19.13 -11.34 -0.17
C PRO A 192 -18.58 -12.71 -0.61
N SER A 193 -19.35 -13.47 -1.39
CA SER A 193 -18.99 -14.77 -1.95
C SER A 193 -18.07 -14.71 -3.19
N GLU A 194 -18.01 -13.57 -3.88
CA GLU A 194 -17.23 -13.40 -5.12
C GLU A 194 -15.73 -13.15 -4.83
N VAL A 195 -15.39 -12.55 -3.69
CA VAL A 195 -14.01 -12.27 -3.31
C VAL A 195 -13.20 -13.58 -3.23
N ASN A 196 -12.22 -13.78 -4.12
CA ASN A 196 -11.44 -15.02 -4.16
C ASN A 196 -10.15 -14.95 -3.33
N TYR A 197 -9.49 -13.79 -3.31
CA TYR A 197 -8.23 -13.55 -2.61
C TYR A 197 -8.31 -12.31 -1.71
N ILE A 198 -7.67 -12.36 -0.53
CA ILE A 198 -7.32 -11.18 0.27
C ILE A 198 -5.80 -11.14 0.53
N GLN A 199 -5.22 -10.00 0.19
CA GLN A 199 -3.91 -9.57 0.67
C GLN A 199 -4.10 -8.96 2.08
N VAL A 200 -3.99 -9.80 3.11
CA VAL A 200 -4.24 -9.46 4.52
C VAL A 200 -3.24 -8.43 5.08
N HIS A 201 -3.62 -7.73 6.15
CA HIS A 201 -2.69 -6.92 6.90
C HIS A 201 -1.71 -7.78 7.71
N ASP A 202 -2.16 -8.86 8.37
CA ASP A 202 -1.40 -9.89 9.12
C ASP A 202 0.10 -9.58 9.29
N THR A 203 0.45 -9.09 10.48
CA THR A 203 1.82 -8.69 10.86
C THR A 203 2.55 -9.76 11.68
N GLY A 204 1.92 -10.92 11.91
CA GLY A 204 2.50 -12.05 12.63
C GLY A 204 2.25 -12.01 14.14
N THR A 205 1.24 -11.27 14.63
CA THR A 205 1.01 -11.14 16.08
C THR A 205 -0.05 -12.10 16.60
N LEU A 206 0.10 -12.50 17.86
CA LEU A 206 -0.77 -13.48 18.53
C LEU A 206 -2.19 -12.93 18.83
N VAL A 207 -2.46 -11.66 18.51
CA VAL A 207 -3.67 -10.91 18.83
C VAL A 207 -4.35 -10.34 17.59
N SER A 208 -3.62 -9.65 16.69
CA SER A 208 -4.19 -9.07 15.46
C SER A 208 -4.71 -10.13 14.49
N ASP A 209 -3.88 -11.12 14.19
CA ASP A 209 -4.09 -12.06 13.09
C ASP A 209 -5.32 -12.98 13.36
N PRO A 210 -5.57 -13.45 14.61
CA PRO A 210 -6.83 -14.11 14.96
C PRO A 210 -8.08 -13.20 14.96
N VAL A 211 -7.93 -11.87 14.95
CA VAL A 211 -9.06 -10.93 14.79
C VAL A 211 -9.34 -10.72 13.30
N GLU A 212 -8.34 -10.38 12.49
CA GLU A 212 -8.49 -10.19 11.04
C GLU A 212 -9.08 -11.44 10.37
N CYS A 213 -8.54 -12.62 10.67
CA CYS A 213 -9.06 -13.89 10.14
C CYS A 213 -10.52 -14.18 10.57
N LYS A 214 -10.98 -13.71 11.74
CA LYS A 214 -12.38 -13.85 12.19
C LYS A 214 -13.30 -12.84 11.50
N SER A 215 -12.86 -11.61 11.32
CA SER A 215 -13.59 -10.57 10.59
C SER A 215 -13.86 -11.01 9.15
N ILE A 216 -12.82 -11.51 8.46
CA ILE A 216 -12.91 -12.10 7.12
C ILE A 216 -13.85 -13.32 7.12
N ARG A 217 -13.75 -14.23 8.11
CA ARG A 217 -14.66 -15.39 8.24
C ARG A 217 -16.12 -14.96 8.40
N ARG A 218 -16.41 -13.88 9.13
CA ARG A 218 -17.78 -13.43 9.40
C ARG A 218 -18.45 -12.84 8.16
N ILE A 219 -17.78 -11.93 7.45
CA ILE A 219 -18.37 -11.22 6.32
C ILE A 219 -18.29 -12.01 5.00
N LEU A 220 -17.11 -12.48 4.59
CA LEU A 220 -16.90 -13.05 3.25
C LEU A 220 -17.37 -14.50 3.06
N ASN A 221 -17.91 -15.14 4.09
CA ASN A 221 -18.55 -16.46 3.95
C ASN A 221 -20.07 -16.38 3.78
N VAL A 222 -20.67 -15.19 3.83
CA VAL A 222 -22.08 -14.99 3.47
C VAL A 222 -22.26 -15.40 2.00
N GLY A 223 -23.19 -16.32 1.73
CA GLY A 223 -23.45 -16.87 0.40
C GLY A 223 -22.35 -17.79 -0.18
N ARG A 224 -21.28 -18.11 0.56
CA ARG A 224 -20.14 -18.88 0.03
C ARG A 224 -20.38 -20.39 0.08
N GLN A 225 -20.12 -21.07 -1.04
CA GLN A 225 -20.25 -22.53 -1.16
C GLN A 225 -19.26 -23.28 -0.25
N ARG A 226 -19.74 -24.34 0.41
CA ARG A 226 -18.91 -25.24 1.24
C ARG A 226 -17.79 -25.86 0.39
N GLY A 227 -16.56 -25.81 0.89
CA GLY A 227 -15.38 -26.35 0.18
C GLY A 227 -14.71 -25.36 -0.78
N ARG A 228 -15.26 -24.14 -0.97
CA ARG A 228 -14.56 -23.03 -1.63
C ARG A 228 -14.08 -22.04 -0.55
N PRO A 229 -12.85 -22.21 -0.01
CA PRO A 229 -12.29 -21.27 0.97
C PRO A 229 -11.94 -19.92 0.32
N ILE A 230 -11.81 -18.89 1.15
CA ILE A 230 -11.20 -17.61 0.76
C ILE A 230 -9.68 -17.81 0.76
N VAL A 231 -9.00 -17.41 -0.30
CA VAL A 231 -7.54 -17.48 -0.37
C VAL A 231 -6.96 -16.26 0.36
N VAL A 232 -5.97 -16.46 1.22
CA VAL A 232 -5.35 -15.39 2.03
C VAL A 232 -3.83 -15.44 1.97
N GLY A 233 -3.17 -14.29 2.02
CA GLY A 233 -1.70 -14.22 2.07
C GLY A 233 -1.15 -12.82 2.35
N SER A 234 0.06 -12.74 2.89
CA SER A 234 0.69 -11.48 3.31
C SER A 234 2.02 -11.23 2.58
N VAL A 235 2.13 -10.09 1.87
CA VAL A 235 3.40 -9.65 1.26
C VAL A 235 4.48 -9.38 2.32
N LYS A 236 4.07 -9.05 3.55
CA LYS A 236 5.01 -8.78 4.66
C LYS A 236 5.89 -10.00 4.99
N SER A 237 5.41 -11.21 4.70
CA SER A 237 6.23 -12.43 4.83
C SER A 237 7.47 -12.42 3.93
N ASN A 238 7.37 -11.78 2.76
CA ASN A 238 8.40 -11.78 1.73
C ASN A 238 9.42 -10.62 1.89
N VAL A 239 8.97 -9.46 2.39
CA VAL A 239 9.78 -8.21 2.40
C VAL A 239 9.91 -7.53 3.77
N GLY A 240 9.12 -7.92 4.78
CA GLY A 240 8.99 -7.21 6.05
C GLY A 240 7.81 -6.22 6.07
N HIS A 241 7.71 -5.41 7.12
CA HIS A 241 6.70 -4.35 7.23
C HIS A 241 7.27 -2.99 6.84
N LEU A 242 6.86 -2.47 5.67
CA LEU A 242 7.28 -1.16 5.15
C LEU A 242 6.47 0.02 5.71
N GLU A 243 6.03 -0.08 6.96
CA GLU A 243 5.18 0.90 7.67
C GLU A 243 4.12 1.58 6.77
N PRO A 244 4.16 2.88 6.38
CA PRO A 244 3.12 3.46 5.52
C PRO A 244 3.08 2.86 4.10
N ALA A 245 4.24 2.50 3.54
CA ALA A 245 4.37 1.87 2.23
C ALA A 245 3.91 0.38 2.22
N ALA A 246 3.54 -0.19 3.37
CA ALA A 246 2.94 -1.53 3.41
C ALA A 246 1.63 -1.61 2.62
N GLY A 247 0.91 -0.49 2.48
CA GLY A 247 -0.25 -0.36 1.59
C GLY A 247 0.12 -0.47 0.11
N ILE A 248 1.06 0.34 -0.37
CA ILE A 248 1.37 0.41 -1.81
C ILE A 248 1.96 -0.90 -2.33
N VAL A 249 2.86 -1.54 -1.58
CA VAL A 249 3.44 -2.83 -1.98
C VAL A 249 2.40 -3.97 -1.94
N SER A 250 1.40 -3.88 -1.07
CA SER A 250 0.25 -4.79 -1.08
C SER A 250 -0.61 -4.63 -2.35
N LEU A 251 -0.87 -3.40 -2.78
CA LEU A 251 -1.60 -3.11 -4.02
C LEU A 251 -0.82 -3.55 -5.27
N ILE A 252 0.48 -3.26 -5.33
CA ILE A 252 1.37 -3.67 -6.43
C ILE A 252 1.39 -5.20 -6.55
N LYS A 253 1.50 -5.95 -5.43
CA LYS A 253 1.39 -7.41 -5.43
C LYS A 253 0.05 -7.88 -6.01
N VAL A 254 -1.08 -7.27 -5.63
CA VAL A 254 -2.40 -7.65 -6.14
C VAL A 254 -2.54 -7.36 -7.63
N ALA A 255 -2.10 -6.19 -8.10
CA ALA A 255 -2.13 -5.83 -9.52
C ALA A 255 -1.27 -6.79 -10.37
N TYR A 256 -0.08 -7.16 -9.89
CA TYR A 256 0.74 -8.18 -10.56
C TYR A 256 0.12 -9.59 -10.49
N ALA A 257 -0.51 -9.97 -9.38
CA ALA A 257 -1.20 -11.26 -9.27
C ALA A 257 -2.37 -11.40 -10.25
N LEU A 258 -3.15 -10.32 -10.45
CA LEU A 258 -4.19 -10.24 -11.48
C LEU A 258 -3.59 -10.31 -12.90
N LYS A 259 -2.60 -9.46 -13.20
CA LYS A 259 -1.90 -9.40 -14.50
C LYS A 259 -1.30 -10.75 -14.93
N HIS A 260 -0.86 -11.56 -13.98
CA HIS A 260 -0.24 -12.87 -14.25
C HIS A 260 -1.18 -14.07 -13.97
N ASN A 261 -2.43 -13.84 -13.55
CA ASN A 261 -3.39 -14.86 -13.09
C ASN A 261 -2.79 -15.86 -12.09
N LEU A 262 -1.97 -15.35 -11.15
CA LEU A 262 -1.10 -16.16 -10.29
C LEU A 262 -0.91 -15.50 -8.92
N ILE A 263 -1.16 -16.23 -7.84
CA ILE A 263 -1.01 -15.73 -6.45
C ILE A 263 0.31 -16.25 -5.87
N PRO A 264 1.31 -15.38 -5.60
CA PRO A 264 2.62 -15.80 -5.12
C PRO A 264 2.62 -16.15 -3.61
N PRO A 265 3.52 -17.05 -3.17
CA PRO A 265 3.49 -17.62 -1.83
C PRO A 265 3.82 -16.63 -0.70
N THR A 266 3.03 -16.74 0.36
CA THR A 266 3.29 -16.20 1.69
C THR A 266 4.25 -17.16 2.40
N ILE A 267 5.50 -16.74 2.55
CA ILE A 267 6.57 -17.60 3.07
C ILE A 267 6.53 -17.72 4.61
N SER A 268 7.28 -18.67 5.16
CA SER A 268 7.34 -18.99 6.60
C SER A 268 6.03 -19.50 7.25
N ALA A 269 4.90 -19.47 6.54
CA ALA A 269 3.58 -19.78 7.07
C ALA A 269 3.17 -21.27 6.94
N HIS A 270 4.14 -22.18 7.01
CA HIS A 270 3.93 -23.64 6.94
C HIS A 270 3.39 -24.22 8.27
N THR A 271 3.78 -23.63 9.40
CA THR A 271 3.24 -23.95 10.73
C THR A 271 2.33 -22.81 11.18
N LEU A 272 1.02 -23.05 11.19
CA LEU A 272 0.03 -22.06 11.61
C LEU A 272 -0.06 -21.96 13.14
N TYR A 273 -0.28 -20.75 13.65
CA TYR A 273 -0.48 -20.53 15.09
C TYR A 273 -1.77 -21.23 15.57
N PRO A 274 -1.77 -22.00 16.69
CA PRO A 274 -2.92 -22.84 17.08
C PRO A 274 -4.26 -22.12 17.29
N ARG A 275 -4.28 -20.79 17.47
CA ARG A 275 -5.53 -20.01 17.56
C ARG A 275 -6.16 -19.68 16.20
N ILE A 276 -5.49 -19.96 15.07
CA ILE A 276 -5.95 -19.70 13.70
C ILE A 276 -6.16 -21.02 12.95
N VAL A 277 -7.30 -21.68 13.21
CA VAL A 277 -7.68 -22.94 12.54
C VAL A 277 -8.30 -22.61 11.17
N MET A 278 -7.45 -22.38 10.16
CA MET A 278 -7.83 -21.98 8.80
C MET A 278 -9.02 -22.76 8.22
N LYS A 279 -9.08 -24.10 8.42
CA LYS A 279 -10.18 -24.96 7.97
C LYS A 279 -11.53 -24.64 8.63
N ALA A 280 -11.56 -24.25 9.90
CA ALA A 280 -12.77 -23.80 10.59
C ALA A 280 -13.20 -22.38 10.17
N LEU A 281 -12.21 -21.56 9.79
CA LEU A 281 -12.40 -20.21 9.26
C LEU A 281 -12.69 -20.19 7.74
N ASN A 282 -12.76 -21.36 7.08
CA ASN A 282 -12.90 -21.52 5.63
C ASN A 282 -11.92 -20.61 4.84
N LEU A 283 -10.67 -20.53 5.33
CA LEU A 283 -9.56 -19.81 4.71
C LEU A 283 -8.53 -20.80 4.16
N LYS A 284 -7.81 -20.40 3.10
CA LYS A 284 -6.70 -21.15 2.50
C LYS A 284 -5.49 -20.22 2.37
N ASN A 285 -4.47 -20.47 3.18
CA ASN A 285 -3.20 -19.73 3.07
C ASN A 285 -2.44 -20.11 1.78
N VAL A 286 -1.81 -19.14 1.13
CA VAL A 286 -0.98 -19.34 -0.08
C VAL A 286 0.44 -19.74 0.32
N ILE A 287 0.64 -21.02 0.66
CA ILE A 287 1.98 -21.56 0.99
C ILE A 287 2.80 -22.02 -0.23
N GLN A 288 2.17 -22.06 -1.39
CA GLN A 288 2.71 -22.37 -2.72
C GLN A 288 1.98 -21.50 -3.75
N ILE A 289 2.57 -21.34 -4.93
CA ILE A 289 1.93 -20.69 -6.09
C ILE A 289 0.54 -21.31 -6.35
N GLN A 290 -0.44 -20.45 -6.67
CA GLN A 290 -1.82 -20.80 -7.03
C GLN A 290 -2.27 -20.01 -8.25
#